data_AF-A0A354Z4H4-F1
#
_entry.id   AF-A0A354Z4H4-F1
#
_cell.length_a   1.000
_cell.length_b   1.000
_cell.length_c   1.000
_cell.angle_alpha   90.00
_cell.angle_beta   90.00
_cell.angle_gamma   90.00
#
_symmetry.space_group_name_H-M   'P 1'
#
loop_
_entity.id
_entity.type
_entity.pdbx_description
1 polymer ?
#
loop_
_entity_poly.entity_id
_entity_poly.type
_entity_poly.pdbx_seq_one_letter_code
_entity_poly.pdbx_strand_id
1 'polypeptide(L)'
;MAPARPPAFAHVRMRPHRGYGFTLVELLITVTVLAVLMALAAPSFSDFFEKARLRGAVDDIVALMNRARAEAVKRDRNVAVSLGGTSAAWCVGANAAADPGANAMAGAAVACDCTNGGQCLIGGERLVVAAGDRFRGVSLDTTAGTLVFDRKLGTLQNIVVGAAITASSESGRYALQFQVQPLGHVRVCIPAGNASFGGYPSC
;
A
#
# COMPACT_ATOMS: atom_id res chain seq x y z
N MET A 1 2.83 -97.12 16.18
CA MET A 1 3.33 -95.73 16.11
C MET A 1 2.41 -94.97 15.16
N ALA A 2 1.52 -94.11 15.69
CA ALA A 2 0.54 -93.36 14.90
C ALA A 2 1.07 -91.94 14.63
N PRO A 3 0.93 -91.38 13.42
CA PRO A 3 1.35 -90.00 13.16
C PRO A 3 0.32 -88.99 13.67
N ALA A 4 0.82 -87.94 14.32
CA ALA A 4 0.05 -86.82 14.85
C ALA A 4 -0.57 -85.96 13.73
N ARG A 5 -1.82 -85.53 13.91
CA ARG A 5 -2.52 -84.59 13.01
C ARG A 5 -2.00 -83.15 13.21
N PRO A 6 -1.80 -82.37 12.14
CA PRO A 6 -1.42 -80.97 12.25
C PRO A 6 -2.58 -80.08 12.73
N PRO A 7 -2.29 -78.93 13.38
CA PRO A 7 -3.31 -77.99 13.84
C PRO A 7 -3.95 -77.24 12.66
N ALA A 8 -5.26 -77.01 12.75
CA ALA A 8 -6.02 -76.25 11.78
C ALA A 8 -5.71 -74.75 11.88
N PHE A 9 -5.28 -74.14 10.77
CA PHE A 9 -5.06 -72.70 10.69
C PHE A 9 -6.41 -71.96 10.72
N ALA A 10 -6.60 -71.10 11.72
CA ALA A 10 -7.76 -70.24 11.82
C ALA A 10 -7.65 -69.10 10.79
N HIS A 11 -8.53 -69.11 9.78
CA HIS A 11 -8.63 -68.02 8.82
C HIS A 11 -9.19 -66.76 9.51
N VAL A 12 -8.34 -65.75 9.70
CA VAL A 12 -8.76 -64.41 10.11
C VAL A 12 -9.56 -63.78 8.96
N ARG A 13 -10.88 -63.70 9.12
CA ARG A 13 -11.79 -63.09 8.15
C ARG A 13 -11.72 -61.56 8.30
N MET A 14 -10.92 -60.90 7.45
CA MET A 14 -10.97 -59.43 7.35
C MET A 14 -12.37 -59.03 6.89
N ARG A 15 -13.11 -58.32 7.74
CA ARG A 15 -14.39 -57.72 7.35
C ARG A 15 -14.08 -56.61 6.35
N PRO A 16 -14.68 -56.61 5.15
CA PRO A 16 -14.51 -55.50 4.23
C PRO A 16 -15.05 -54.24 4.91
N HIS A 17 -14.18 -53.25 5.14
CA HIS A 17 -14.64 -51.91 5.46
C HIS A 17 -15.45 -51.43 4.26
N ARG A 18 -16.77 -51.33 4.42
CA ARG A 18 -17.60 -50.54 3.51
C ARG A 18 -17.09 -49.10 3.65
N GLY A 19 -16.27 -48.68 2.70
CA GLY A 19 -15.93 -47.27 2.55
C GLY A 19 -17.23 -46.53 2.25
N TYR A 20 -17.62 -45.61 3.13
CA TYR A 20 -18.72 -44.70 2.89
C TYR A 20 -18.24 -43.71 1.83
N GLY A 21 -18.66 -43.92 0.58
CA GLY A 21 -18.41 -42.98 -0.52
C GLY A 21 -19.51 -41.91 -0.58
N PHE A 22 -19.16 -40.72 -1.03
CA PHE A 22 -20.12 -39.64 -1.29
C PHE A 22 -21.05 -40.03 -2.43
N THR A 23 -22.34 -39.73 -2.27
CA THR A 23 -23.31 -39.94 -3.36
C THR A 23 -23.20 -38.82 -4.40
N LEU A 24 -23.59 -39.09 -5.65
CA LEU A 24 -23.62 -38.07 -6.71
C LEU A 24 -24.51 -36.88 -6.31
N VAL A 25 -25.63 -37.15 -5.65
CA VAL A 25 -26.57 -36.13 -5.15
C VAL A 25 -25.91 -35.27 -4.06
N GLU A 26 -25.13 -35.87 -3.16
CA GLU A 26 -24.41 -35.14 -2.11
C GLU A 26 -23.32 -34.22 -2.69
N LEU A 27 -22.61 -34.68 -3.72
CA LEU A 27 -21.67 -33.83 -4.45
C LEU A 27 -22.41 -32.66 -5.15
N LEU A 28 -23.57 -32.93 -5.76
CA LEU A 28 -24.37 -31.89 -6.41
C LEU A 28 -24.83 -30.83 -5.41
N ILE A 29 -25.36 -31.24 -4.26
CA ILE A 29 -25.81 -30.32 -3.21
C ILE A 29 -24.62 -29.51 -2.66
N THR A 30 -23.50 -30.16 -2.35
CA THR A 30 -22.32 -29.48 -1.80
C THR A 30 -21.73 -28.43 -2.76
N VAL A 31 -21.59 -28.75 -4.04
CA VAL A 31 -21.10 -27.78 -5.04
C VAL A 31 -22.10 -26.65 -5.24
N THR A 32 -23.41 -26.94 -5.22
CA THR A 32 -24.46 -25.92 -5.37
C THR A 32 -24.43 -24.94 -4.18
N VAL A 33 -24.35 -25.45 -2.96
CA VAL A 33 -24.24 -24.62 -1.75
C VAL A 33 -22.94 -23.81 -1.79
N LEU A 34 -21.81 -24.41 -2.17
CA LEU A 34 -20.53 -23.72 -2.31
C LEU A 34 -20.62 -22.55 -3.31
N ALA A 35 -21.26 -22.76 -4.46
CA ALA A 35 -21.44 -21.72 -5.48
C ALA A 35 -22.27 -20.54 -4.97
N VAL A 36 -23.35 -20.81 -4.23
CA VAL A 36 -24.18 -19.76 -3.61
C VAL A 36 -23.37 -18.97 -2.58
N LEU A 37 -22.59 -19.65 -1.73
CA LEU A 37 -21.73 -18.99 -0.75
C LEU A 37 -20.65 -18.12 -1.41
N MET A 38 -20.02 -18.60 -2.48
CA MET A 38 -19.03 -17.81 -3.23
C MET A 38 -19.64 -16.56 -3.87
N ALA A 39 -20.86 -16.67 -4.42
CA ALA A 39 -21.55 -15.53 -5.02
C ALA A 39 -21.83 -14.41 -4.00
N LEU A 40 -22.14 -14.77 -2.76
CA LEU A 40 -22.35 -13.80 -1.68
C LEU A 40 -21.02 -13.20 -1.15
N ALA A 41 -19.93 -13.98 -1.17
CA ALA A 41 -18.64 -13.54 -0.63
C ALA A 41 -17.83 -12.65 -1.60
N ALA A 42 -17.95 -12.86 -2.92
CA ALA A 42 -17.19 -12.16 -3.95
C ALA A 42 -17.15 -10.61 -3.83
N PRO A 43 -18.27 -9.88 -3.64
CA PRO A 43 -18.24 -8.42 -3.58
C PRO A 43 -17.50 -7.87 -2.34
N SER A 44 -17.42 -8.64 -1.26
CA SER A 44 -16.67 -8.22 -0.07
C SER A 44 -15.16 -8.20 -0.30
N PHE A 45 -14.65 -9.07 -1.19
CA PHE A 45 -13.23 -9.13 -1.49
C PHE A 45 -12.75 -7.95 -2.34
N SER A 46 -13.56 -7.48 -3.30
CA SER A 46 -13.19 -6.30 -4.11
C SER A 46 -13.04 -5.05 -3.26
N ASP A 47 -13.98 -4.79 -2.34
CA ASP A 47 -13.93 -3.65 -1.42
C ASP A 47 -12.70 -3.73 -0.48
N PHE A 48 -12.35 -4.94 -0.02
CA PHE A 48 -11.16 -5.17 0.78
C PHE A 48 -9.87 -4.83 0.01
N PHE A 49 -9.74 -5.34 -1.22
CA PHE A 49 -8.55 -5.06 -2.04
C PHE A 49 -8.43 -3.58 -2.42
N GLU A 50 -9.53 -2.93 -2.71
CA GLU A 50 -9.56 -1.49 -2.99
C GLU A 50 -9.05 -0.68 -1.79
N LYS A 51 -9.56 -0.95 -0.59
CA LYS A 51 -9.08 -0.32 0.65
C LYS A 51 -7.61 -0.63 0.92
N ALA A 52 -7.20 -1.88 0.72
CA ALA A 52 -5.81 -2.30 0.96
C ALA A 52 -4.84 -1.56 0.04
N ARG A 53 -5.19 -1.37 -1.24
CA ARG A 53 -4.38 -0.60 -2.19
C ARG A 53 -4.33 0.87 -1.83
N LEU A 54 -5.47 1.49 -1.52
CA LEU A 54 -5.52 2.91 -1.13
C LEU A 54 -4.71 3.15 0.16
N ARG A 55 -4.88 2.30 1.18
CA ARG A 55 -4.08 2.37 2.41
C ARG A 55 -2.60 2.18 2.13
N GLY A 56 -2.22 1.17 1.36
CA GLY A 56 -0.82 0.93 1.01
C GLY A 56 -0.18 2.10 0.27
N ALA A 57 -0.90 2.73 -0.67
CA ALA A 57 -0.41 3.92 -1.37
C ALA A 57 -0.18 5.08 -0.41
N VAL A 58 -1.14 5.34 0.49
CA VAL A 58 -1.05 6.39 1.51
C VAL A 58 0.09 6.13 2.48
N ASP A 59 0.24 4.90 2.98
CA ASP A 59 1.29 4.52 3.93
C ASP A 59 2.69 4.68 3.29
N ASP A 60 2.86 4.28 2.03
CA ASP A 60 4.12 4.43 1.31
C ASP A 60 4.45 5.92 1.04
N ILE A 61 3.45 6.76 0.74
CA ILE A 61 3.62 8.22 0.60
C ILE A 61 3.99 8.85 1.94
N VAL A 62 3.29 8.52 3.04
CA VAL A 62 3.60 9.03 4.39
C VAL A 62 5.02 8.61 4.79
N ALA A 63 5.40 7.36 4.52
CA ALA A 63 6.75 6.87 4.76
C ALA A 63 7.79 7.66 3.96
N LEU A 64 7.53 7.95 2.68
CA LEU A 64 8.40 8.77 1.84
C LEU A 64 8.55 10.18 2.41
N MET A 65 7.46 10.84 2.83
CA MET A 65 7.52 12.18 3.42
C MET A 65 8.30 12.20 4.74
N ASN A 66 8.07 11.21 5.60
CA ASN A 66 8.82 11.07 6.85
C ASN A 66 10.31 10.81 6.60
N ARG A 67 10.64 9.98 5.62
CA ARG A 67 12.04 9.76 5.19
C ARG A 67 12.65 11.05 4.64
N ALA A 68 11.96 11.77 3.76
CA ALA A 68 12.41 13.04 3.21
C ALA A 68 12.72 14.07 4.32
N ARG A 69 11.84 14.19 5.31
CA ARG A 69 12.05 15.06 6.48
C ARG A 69 13.24 14.61 7.33
N ALA A 70 13.33 13.32 7.64
CA ALA A 70 14.43 12.78 8.44
C ALA A 70 15.77 12.98 7.72
N GLU A 71 15.80 12.79 6.40
CA GLU A 71 16.99 12.99 5.59
C GLU A 71 17.38 14.47 5.47
N ALA A 72 16.40 15.38 5.43
CA ALA A 72 16.68 16.81 5.45
C ALA A 72 17.47 17.22 6.70
N VAL A 73 17.01 16.75 7.87
CA VAL A 73 17.67 17.03 9.15
C VAL A 73 19.00 16.28 9.29
N LYS A 74 19.01 14.98 8.96
CA LYS A 74 20.20 14.13 9.11
C LYS A 74 21.37 14.59 8.25
N ARG A 75 21.10 15.12 7.05
CA ARG A 75 22.12 15.55 6.10
C ARG A 75 22.40 17.05 6.17
N ASP A 76 21.72 17.80 7.05
CA ASP A 76 21.69 19.26 7.09
C ASP A 76 21.46 19.86 5.69
N ARG A 77 20.45 19.35 4.98
CA ARG A 77 20.08 19.78 3.63
C ARG A 77 18.58 19.90 3.44
N ASN A 78 18.17 20.83 2.60
CA ASN A 78 16.75 20.89 2.26
C ASN A 78 16.40 19.70 1.36
N VAL A 79 15.21 19.15 1.52
CA VAL A 79 14.70 18.06 0.67
C VAL A 79 13.38 18.49 0.06
N ALA A 80 13.29 18.44 -1.26
CA ALA A 80 12.08 18.75 -2.01
C ALA A 80 11.33 17.45 -2.31
N VAL A 81 10.04 17.41 -1.94
CA VAL A 81 9.09 16.38 -2.34
C VAL A 81 8.25 16.94 -3.47
N SER A 82 8.25 16.26 -4.60
CA SER A 82 7.48 16.61 -5.78
C SER A 82 6.40 15.57 -6.04
N LEU A 83 5.24 16.06 -6.45
CA LEU A 83 4.18 15.26 -7.03
C LEU A 83 4.21 15.50 -8.54
N GLY A 84 4.03 14.44 -9.31
CA GLY A 84 4.08 14.50 -10.77
C GLY A 84 3.19 13.46 -11.42
N GLY A 85 3.11 13.52 -12.75
CA GLY A 85 2.25 12.65 -13.54
C GLY A 85 0.80 13.14 -13.62
N THR A 86 -0.10 12.22 -13.95
CA THR A 86 -1.55 12.48 -14.01
C THR A 86 -2.25 11.87 -12.81
N SER A 87 -3.53 12.17 -12.61
CA SER A 87 -4.29 11.62 -11.49
C SER A 87 -4.28 10.10 -11.41
N ALA A 88 -4.27 9.39 -12.55
CA ALA A 88 -4.22 7.92 -12.60
C ALA A 88 -2.79 7.35 -12.70
N ALA A 89 -1.84 8.13 -13.23
CA ALA A 89 -0.44 7.75 -13.38
C ALA A 89 0.45 8.70 -12.58
N TRP A 90 0.15 8.79 -11.28
CA TRP A 90 0.82 9.70 -10.36
C TRP A 90 2.16 9.14 -9.89
N CYS A 91 3.04 10.04 -9.50
CA CYS A 91 4.26 9.74 -8.78
C CYS A 91 4.52 10.78 -7.69
N VAL A 92 5.18 10.34 -6.62
CA VAL A 92 5.70 11.17 -5.54
C VAL A 92 7.16 10.83 -5.40
N GLY A 93 8.02 11.84 -5.59
CA GLY A 93 9.46 11.70 -5.50
C GLY A 93 10.04 12.67 -4.49
N ALA A 94 11.22 12.35 -3.98
CA ALA A 94 11.96 13.27 -3.12
C ALA A 94 13.41 13.41 -3.58
N ASN A 95 13.93 14.62 -3.49
CA ASN A 95 15.28 14.97 -3.92
C ASN A 95 15.95 15.90 -2.91
N ALA A 96 17.17 15.54 -2.50
CA ALA A 96 17.95 16.39 -1.61
C ALA A 96 18.63 17.52 -2.39
N ALA A 97 18.82 18.66 -1.74
CA ALA A 97 19.70 19.69 -2.25
C ALA A 97 21.11 19.12 -2.50
N ALA A 98 21.76 19.63 -3.56
CA ALA A 98 23.11 19.23 -3.92
C ALA A 98 24.10 19.43 -2.76
N ASP A 99 25.12 18.58 -2.69
CA ASP A 99 26.22 18.70 -1.75
C ASP A 99 26.83 20.10 -1.81
N PRO A 100 26.78 20.88 -0.71
CA PRO A 100 27.69 22.00 -0.62
C PRO A 100 29.10 21.43 -0.65
N GLY A 101 29.90 21.80 -1.66
CA GLY A 101 31.34 21.62 -1.58
C GLY A 101 31.88 22.27 -0.30
N ALA A 102 33.12 21.94 0.09
CA ALA A 102 33.68 22.25 1.41
C ALA A 102 33.53 23.72 1.90
N ASN A 103 33.29 24.68 1.00
CA ASN A 103 33.12 26.10 1.31
C ASN A 103 31.86 26.74 0.69
N ALA A 104 30.82 25.95 0.37
CA ALA A 104 29.58 26.46 -0.20
C ALA A 104 28.41 26.33 0.78
N MET A 105 27.41 27.20 0.68
CA MET A 105 26.14 26.96 1.35
C MET A 105 25.36 25.85 0.61
N ALA A 106 24.64 25.02 1.34
CA ALA A 106 23.74 24.03 0.72
C ALA A 106 22.77 24.76 -0.23
N GLY A 107 22.70 24.27 -1.47
CA GLY A 107 21.83 24.83 -2.50
C GLY A 107 20.35 24.72 -2.15
N ALA A 108 19.50 25.36 -2.95
CA ALA A 108 18.06 25.13 -2.86
C ALA A 108 17.73 23.69 -3.24
N ALA A 109 16.78 23.07 -2.52
CA ALA A 109 16.22 21.80 -2.95
C ALA A 109 15.36 22.02 -4.18
N VAL A 110 15.63 21.26 -5.24
CA VAL A 110 14.91 21.37 -6.52
C VAL A 110 13.95 20.18 -6.63
N ALA A 111 12.72 20.48 -7.06
CA ALA A 111 11.74 19.47 -7.41
C ALA A 111 12.33 18.49 -8.43
N CYS A 112 12.25 17.19 -8.16
CA CYS A 112 12.62 16.20 -9.15
C CYS A 112 11.41 15.83 -10.01
N ASP A 113 11.66 15.44 -11.26
CA ASP A 113 10.64 14.77 -12.05
C ASP A 113 10.64 13.27 -11.71
N CYS A 114 9.63 12.83 -10.97
CA CYS A 114 9.48 11.43 -10.58
C CYS A 114 8.95 10.51 -11.69
N THR A 115 8.52 11.08 -12.82
CA THR A 115 8.13 10.31 -14.01
C THR A 115 9.35 9.79 -14.75
N ASN A 116 10.48 10.48 -14.60
CA ASN A 116 11.77 10.12 -15.17
C ASN A 116 12.64 9.42 -14.11
N GLY A 117 13.10 8.20 -14.40
CA GLY A 117 13.64 7.28 -13.40
C GLY A 117 14.93 7.69 -12.68
N GLY A 118 15.54 8.82 -13.00
CA GLY A 118 16.89 9.20 -12.54
C GLY A 118 17.01 10.41 -11.62
N GLN A 119 15.94 11.18 -11.34
CA GLN A 119 16.10 12.53 -10.76
C GLN A 119 15.70 12.68 -9.27
N CYS A 120 15.07 11.67 -8.66
CA CYS A 120 14.64 11.72 -7.27
C CYS A 120 15.56 10.90 -6.37
N LEU A 121 16.70 11.50 -6.00
CA LEU A 121 17.76 10.85 -5.25
C LEU A 121 17.98 11.53 -3.90
N ILE A 122 18.17 10.72 -2.86
CA ILE A 122 18.55 11.22 -1.53
C ILE A 122 19.78 10.43 -1.06
N GLY A 123 20.96 11.03 -1.24
CA GLY A 123 22.25 10.39 -0.98
C GLY A 123 22.55 9.20 -1.91
N GLY A 124 22.18 9.32 -3.19
CA GLY A 124 22.45 8.32 -4.22
C GLY A 124 21.41 7.21 -4.34
N GLU A 125 20.46 7.10 -3.40
CA GLU A 125 19.35 6.15 -3.46
C GLU A 125 18.09 6.80 -4.04
N ARG A 126 17.38 6.06 -4.91
CA ARG A 126 16.12 6.52 -5.51
C ARG A 126 14.98 6.42 -4.52
N LEU A 127 14.35 7.56 -4.20
CA LEU A 127 13.16 7.61 -3.35
C LEU A 127 11.95 8.08 -4.16
N VAL A 128 11.18 7.12 -4.69
CA VAL A 128 9.97 7.36 -5.48
C VAL A 128 8.89 6.35 -5.11
N VAL A 129 7.66 6.84 -4.93
CA VAL A 129 6.44 6.04 -4.87
C VAL A 129 5.60 6.42 -6.08
N ALA A 130 5.14 5.46 -6.87
CA ALA A 130 4.36 5.71 -8.06
C ALA A 130 3.21 4.71 -8.16
N ALA A 131 2.11 5.11 -8.82
CA ALA A 131 0.92 4.29 -8.96
C ALA A 131 1.27 2.87 -9.46
N GLY A 132 1.93 2.80 -10.62
CA GLY A 132 2.43 1.56 -11.23
C GLY A 132 1.41 0.41 -11.19
N ASP A 133 1.92 -0.82 -11.18
CA ASP A 133 1.07 -2.01 -10.99
C ASP A 133 0.64 -2.23 -9.55
N ARG A 134 1.38 -1.65 -8.60
CA ARG A 134 1.20 -1.87 -7.15
C ARG A 134 -0.03 -1.15 -6.60
N PHE A 135 -0.41 0.00 -7.16
CA PHE A 135 -1.54 0.82 -6.71
C PHE A 135 -2.56 1.08 -7.82
N ARG A 136 -2.76 0.10 -8.71
CA ARG A 136 -3.82 0.16 -9.74
C ARG A 136 -5.18 0.47 -9.10
N GLY A 137 -5.87 1.45 -9.67
CA GLY A 137 -7.16 1.92 -9.15
C GLY A 137 -7.04 2.92 -8.00
N VAL A 138 -5.86 3.46 -7.71
CA VAL A 138 -5.69 4.60 -6.80
C VAL A 138 -5.33 5.82 -7.64
N SER A 139 -6.11 6.89 -7.51
CA SER A 139 -5.78 8.18 -8.09
C SER A 139 -5.29 9.15 -7.03
N LEU A 140 -4.44 10.10 -7.43
CA LEU A 140 -3.86 11.10 -6.55
C LEU A 140 -4.05 12.50 -7.16
N ASP A 141 -4.47 13.46 -6.34
CA ASP A 141 -4.45 14.85 -6.73
C ASP A 141 -3.00 15.36 -6.78
N THR A 142 -2.47 15.49 -8.00
CA THR A 142 -1.11 15.99 -8.28
C THR A 142 -1.05 17.52 -8.39
N THR A 143 -2.14 18.23 -8.11
CA THR A 143 -2.19 19.70 -8.15
C THR A 143 -1.36 20.33 -7.02
N ALA A 144 -1.06 19.57 -5.98
CA ALA A 144 -0.12 20.00 -4.96
C ALA A 144 1.28 20.18 -5.58
N GLY A 145 1.77 21.41 -5.54
CA GLY A 145 3.13 21.74 -5.97
C GLY A 145 4.21 21.08 -5.10
N THR A 146 5.44 21.56 -5.26
CA THR A 146 6.59 21.03 -4.52
C THR A 146 6.56 21.43 -3.05
N LEU A 147 6.71 20.45 -2.15
CA LEU A 147 6.86 20.65 -0.71
C LEU A 147 8.34 20.59 -0.36
N VAL A 148 8.87 21.59 0.36
CA VAL A 148 10.28 21.64 0.74
C VAL A 148 10.42 21.53 2.25
N PHE A 149 11.12 20.49 2.71
CA PHE A 149 11.52 20.33 4.10
C PHE A 149 12.82 21.09 4.37
N ASP A 150 12.81 21.89 5.43
CA ASP A 150 13.96 22.65 5.92
C ASP A 150 15.00 21.74 6.59
N ARG A 151 16.27 22.02 6.34
CA ARG A 151 17.40 21.27 6.89
C ARG A 151 17.56 21.29 8.42
N LYS A 152 17.14 22.34 9.11
CA LYS A 152 17.42 22.52 10.54
C LYS A 152 16.36 21.89 11.41
N LEU A 153 15.10 22.06 11.03
CA LEU A 153 13.95 21.68 11.85
C LEU A 153 12.99 20.71 11.14
N GLY A 154 13.20 20.45 9.85
CA GLY A 154 12.29 19.63 9.05
C GLY A 154 10.91 20.27 8.88
N THR A 155 10.80 21.60 9.05
CA THR A 155 9.57 22.36 8.80
C THR A 155 9.37 22.56 7.31
N LEU A 156 8.14 22.83 6.89
CA LEU A 156 7.88 23.17 5.50
C LEU A 156 8.25 24.62 5.20
N GLN A 157 9.07 24.84 4.17
CA GLN A 157 9.46 26.17 3.70
C GLN A 157 8.49 26.74 2.65
N ASN A 158 7.91 25.88 1.82
CA ASN A 158 6.92 26.26 0.81
C ASN A 158 5.59 25.60 1.17
N ILE A 159 4.84 26.26 2.05
CA ILE A 159 3.50 25.81 2.40
C ILE A 159 2.58 26.43 1.36
N VAL A 160 2.13 25.63 0.39
CA VAL A 160 0.85 25.93 -0.25
C VAL A 160 -0.20 25.64 0.82
N VAL A 161 -0.54 26.66 1.62
CA VAL A 161 -1.46 26.53 2.75
C VAL A 161 -2.80 26.09 2.17
N GLY A 162 -3.19 24.83 2.45
CA GLY A 162 -4.41 24.23 1.91
C GLY A 162 -4.24 23.35 0.67
N ALA A 163 -3.01 22.97 0.28
CA ALA A 163 -2.81 21.88 -0.68
C ALA A 163 -3.21 20.54 -0.06
N ALA A 164 -4.51 20.29 -0.10
CA ALA A 164 -5.15 19.02 0.21
C ALA A 164 -4.76 17.98 -0.85
N ILE A 165 -3.62 17.32 -0.68
CA ILE A 165 -3.33 16.16 -1.53
C ILE A 165 -4.37 15.11 -1.17
N THR A 166 -5.16 14.68 -2.15
CA THR A 166 -6.21 13.68 -1.94
C THR A 166 -5.89 12.46 -2.77
N ALA A 167 -5.79 11.31 -2.11
CA ALA A 167 -5.78 10.01 -2.76
C ALA A 167 -7.20 9.45 -2.75
N SER A 168 -7.72 9.03 -3.90
CA SER A 168 -9.03 8.42 -3.99
C SER A 168 -8.96 7.05 -4.65
N SER A 169 -9.94 6.22 -4.33
CA SER A 169 -10.08 4.89 -4.90
C SER A 169 -10.83 4.91 -6.22
N GLU A 170 -10.70 3.85 -7.01
CA GLU A 170 -11.29 3.72 -8.34
C GLU A 170 -12.82 3.83 -8.32
N SER A 171 -13.48 3.32 -7.27
CA SER A 171 -14.93 3.47 -7.12
C SER A 171 -15.37 4.89 -6.73
N GLY A 172 -14.43 5.76 -6.34
CA GLY A 172 -14.71 7.09 -5.77
C GLY A 172 -15.32 7.06 -4.37
N ARG A 173 -15.60 5.86 -3.81
CA ARG A 173 -16.25 5.71 -2.51
C ARG A 173 -15.33 6.10 -1.35
N TYR A 174 -14.04 5.77 -1.47
CA TYR A 174 -13.03 6.03 -0.44
C TYR A 174 -12.05 7.09 -0.92
N ALA A 175 -11.75 8.03 -0.03
CA ALA A 175 -10.69 9.00 -0.24
C ALA A 175 -9.97 9.26 1.08
N LEU A 176 -8.68 9.56 0.97
CA LEU A 176 -7.82 9.93 2.08
C LEU A 176 -7.05 11.18 1.69
N GLN A 177 -7.07 12.18 2.57
CA GLN A 177 -6.46 13.47 2.37
C GLN A 177 -5.26 13.62 3.29
N PHE A 178 -4.13 14.07 2.73
CA PHE A 178 -2.94 14.40 3.47
C PHE A 178 -3.01 15.86 3.94
N GLN A 179 -2.88 16.06 5.24
CA GLN A 179 -2.72 17.37 5.86
C GLN A 179 -1.27 17.49 6.35
N VAL A 180 -0.47 18.25 5.62
CA VAL A 180 0.91 18.53 6.02
C VAL A 180 0.93 19.81 6.84
N GLN A 181 1.31 19.69 8.11
CA GLN A 181 1.40 20.82 9.01
C GLN A 181 2.66 21.65 8.71
N PRO A 182 2.68 22.95 9.02
CA PRO A 182 3.88 23.80 8.89
C PRO A 182 5.12 23.21 9.57
N LEU A 183 4.90 22.49 10.68
CA LEU A 183 5.93 21.79 11.46
C LEU A 183 6.49 20.52 10.77
N GLY A 184 6.02 20.17 9.57
CA GLY A 184 6.47 19.02 8.80
C GLY A 184 5.85 17.67 9.22
N HIS A 185 4.87 17.67 10.13
CA HIS A 185 4.10 16.47 10.45
C HIS A 185 3.02 16.24 9.41
N VAL A 186 2.95 15.02 8.88
CA VAL A 186 1.90 14.58 7.97
C VAL A 186 0.80 13.89 8.77
N ARG A 187 -0.43 14.37 8.65
CA ARG A 187 -1.63 13.69 9.13
C ARG A 187 -2.47 13.23 7.95
N VAL A 188 -3.21 12.15 8.14
CA VAL A 188 -4.14 11.64 7.13
C VAL A 188 -5.54 11.67 7.73
N CYS A 189 -6.50 12.18 6.96
CA CYS A 189 -7.90 12.26 7.35
C CYS A 189 -8.82 11.94 6.17
N ILE A 190 -10.09 11.70 6.46
CA ILE A 190 -11.12 11.40 5.46
C ILE A 190 -11.81 12.71 5.07
N PRO A 191 -11.79 13.13 3.79
CA PRO A 191 -12.48 14.33 3.34
C PRO A 191 -14.00 14.14 3.42
N ALA A 192 -14.72 15.27 3.51
CA ALA A 192 -16.17 15.27 3.58
C ALA A 192 -16.80 14.63 2.32
N GLY A 193 -17.86 13.82 2.52
CA GLY A 193 -18.57 13.16 1.43
C GLY A 193 -18.07 11.76 1.07
N ASN A 194 -16.97 11.30 1.67
CA ASN A 194 -16.45 9.95 1.47
C ASN A 194 -16.84 8.98 2.60
N ALA A 195 -16.85 7.68 2.27
CA ALA A 195 -17.18 6.64 3.23
C ALA A 195 -16.10 6.51 4.32
N SER A 196 -16.51 6.11 5.52
CA SER A 196 -15.60 5.88 6.64
C SER A 196 -14.52 4.86 6.27
N PHE A 197 -13.29 5.16 6.66
CA PHE A 197 -12.12 4.32 6.44
C PHE A 197 -11.49 4.00 7.80
N GLY A 198 -11.52 2.72 8.20
CA GLY A 198 -11.05 2.31 9.52
C GLY A 198 -9.61 2.76 9.79
N GLY A 199 -9.35 3.41 10.92
CA GLY A 199 -8.03 3.88 11.33
C GLY A 199 -7.69 5.34 10.98
N TYR A 200 -8.57 6.06 10.28
CA TYR A 200 -8.40 7.49 9.98
C TYR A 200 -9.59 8.32 10.50
N PRO A 201 -9.36 9.49 11.10
CA PRO A 201 -10.42 10.42 11.50
C PRO A 201 -10.97 11.18 10.28
N SER A 202 -12.13 11.82 10.44
CA SER A 202 -12.56 12.84 9.47
C SER A 202 -11.66 14.06 9.54
N CYS A 203 -11.48 14.73 8.41
CA CYS A 203 -11.03 16.12 8.39
C CYS A 203 -12.16 17.00 8.99
#